data_AF-A0A0R1TSW2-F1
#
_entry.id   AF-A0A0R1TSW2-F1
#
_cell.length_a   1.000
_cell.length_b   1.000
_cell.length_c   1.000
_cell.angle_alpha   90.00
_cell.angle_beta   90.00
_cell.angle_gamma   90.00
#
_symmetry.space_group_name_H-M   'P 1'
#
loop_
_entity.id
_entity.type
_entity.pdbx_description
1 polymer ?
#
loop_
_entity_poly.entity_id
_entity_poly.type
_entity_poly.pdbx_seq_one_letter_code
_entity_poly.pdbx_strand_id
1 'polypeptide(L)'
;MKVVNTVKLLAGITDNEQDDVILALEEMTRNQLSMMVDETSVPPPLEAVVLPVTLARFNRLGNEGMQSYSQEGESITYPASDFDEYTNVIERYNSEKNSEKKRGKIVFFTEDKAGA
;
A
#
# COMPACT_ATOMS: atom_id res chain seq x y z
N MET A 1 -3.25 -2.36 16.08
CA MET A 1 -1.83 -2.19 16.45
C MET A 1 -1.20 -1.25 15.44
N LYS A 2 -0.35 -0.29 15.85
CA LYS A 2 0.31 0.63 14.91
C LYS A 2 1.37 -0.12 14.09
N VAL A 3 1.57 0.26 12.82
CA VAL A 3 2.57 -0.36 11.93
C VAL A 3 3.96 -0.33 12.57
N VAL A 4 4.37 0.82 13.12
CA VAL A 4 5.67 0.97 13.82
C VAL A 4 5.89 -0.08 14.92
N ASN A 5 4.88 -0.38 15.73
CA ASN A 5 5.00 -1.38 16.80
C ASN A 5 5.16 -2.79 16.23
N THR A 6 4.46 -3.10 15.13
CA THR A 6 4.53 -4.42 14.50
C THR A 6 5.86 -4.61 13.79
N VAL A 7 6.38 -3.59 13.10
CA VAL A 7 7.70 -3.63 12.46
C VAL A 7 8.79 -3.88 13.51
N LYS A 8 8.77 -3.13 14.62
CA LYS A 8 9.71 -3.36 15.74
C LYS A 8 9.63 -4.79 16.28
N LEU A 9 8.42 -5.28 16.54
CA LEU A 9 8.19 -6.63 17.04
C LEU A 9 8.80 -7.68 16.09
N LEU A 10 8.57 -7.54 14.78
CA LEU A 10 9.04 -8.50 13.78
C LEU A 10 10.55 -8.40 13.53
N ALA A 11 11.14 -7.22 13.71
CA ALA A 11 12.59 -6.99 13.62
C ALA A 11 13.34 -7.35 14.91
N GLY A 12 12.65 -7.69 16.00
CA GLY A 12 13.26 -7.96 17.30
C GLY A 12 13.81 -6.71 18.01
N ILE A 13 13.30 -5.53 17.67
CA ILE A 13 13.72 -4.24 18.23
C ILE A 13 12.88 -3.93 19.47
N THR A 14 13.55 -3.62 20.58
CA THR A 14 12.91 -3.33 21.87
C THR A 14 13.01 -1.86 22.29
N ASP A 15 13.91 -1.11 21.69
CA ASP A 15 14.05 0.34 21.89
C ASP A 15 13.22 1.13 20.85
N ASN A 16 13.45 2.44 20.78
CA ASN A 16 12.74 3.35 19.88
C ASN A 16 13.70 4.11 18.94
N GLU A 17 14.95 3.66 18.81
CA GLU A 17 15.97 4.40 18.04
C GLU A 17 15.63 4.46 16.54
N GLN A 18 14.89 3.49 16.02
CA GLN A 18 14.47 3.44 14.62
C GLN A 18 13.02 3.86 14.39
N ASP A 19 12.32 4.38 15.40
CA ASP A 19 10.89 4.75 15.28
C ASP A 19 10.66 5.77 14.17
N ASP A 20 11.46 6.84 14.11
CA ASP A 20 11.33 7.88 13.10
C ASP A 20 11.59 7.35 11.69
N VAL A 21 12.53 6.41 11.55
CA VAL A 21 12.82 5.74 10.27
C VAL A 21 11.62 4.90 9.83
N ILE A 22 11.06 4.10 10.74
CA ILE A 22 9.91 3.26 10.44
C ILE A 22 8.68 4.10 10.08
N LEU A 23 8.46 5.21 10.80
CA LEU A 23 7.36 6.14 10.52
C LEU A 23 7.53 6.82 9.16
N ALA A 24 8.75 7.25 8.80
CA ALA A 24 9.03 7.82 7.49
C ALA A 24 8.79 6.79 6.37
N LEU A 25 9.22 5.54 6.55
CA LEU A 25 8.96 4.46 5.61
C LEU A 25 7.47 4.15 5.47
N GLU A 26 6.72 4.16 6.58
CA GLU A 26 5.26 4.02 6.57
C GLU A 26 4.61 5.15 5.79
N GLU A 27 4.98 6.41 6.06
CA GLU A 27 4.44 7.59 5.37
C GLU A 27 4.70 7.53 3.85
N MET A 28 5.94 7.24 3.45
CA MET A 28 6.30 7.08 2.04
C MET A 28 5.53 5.95 1.37
N THR A 29 5.32 4.83 2.08
CA THR A 29 4.55 3.69 1.59
C THR A 29 3.09 4.07 1.38
N ARG A 30 2.49 4.75 2.35
CA ARG A 30 1.09 5.22 2.29
C ARG A 30 0.89 6.21 1.14
N ASN A 31 1.79 7.19 0.99
CA ASN A 31 1.74 8.19 -0.08
C ASN A 31 1.88 7.54 -1.46
N GLN A 32 2.80 6.60 -1.63
CA GLN A 32 2.94 5.90 -2.90
C GLN A 32 1.72 5.05 -3.23
N LEU A 33 1.19 4.32 -2.25
CA LEU A 33 0.01 3.49 -2.44
C LEU A 33 -1.23 4.32 -2.79
N SER A 34 -1.44 5.47 -2.12
CA SER A 34 -2.56 6.37 -2.43
C SER A 34 -2.43 6.97 -3.84
N MET A 35 -1.22 7.32 -4.27
CA MET A 35 -0.96 7.77 -5.65
C MET A 35 -1.26 6.68 -6.69
N MET A 36 -0.89 5.41 -6.43
CA MET A 36 -1.17 4.28 -7.33
C MET A 36 -2.66 4.03 -7.55
N VAL A 37 -3.49 4.42 -6.58
CA VAL A 37 -4.94 4.28 -6.68
C VAL A 37 -5.68 5.59 -6.87
N ASP A 38 -4.99 6.71 -7.13
CA ASP A 38 -5.60 8.02 -7.33
C ASP A 38 -6.60 8.37 -6.21
N GLU A 39 -6.13 8.27 -4.96
CA GLU A 39 -6.85 8.63 -3.74
C GLU A 39 -5.99 9.60 -2.89
N THR A 40 -6.64 10.38 -2.02
CA THR A 40 -5.93 11.30 -1.11
C THR A 40 -5.27 10.59 0.07
N SER A 41 -5.75 9.40 0.42
CA SER A 41 -5.20 8.53 1.46
C SER A 41 -5.37 7.07 1.09
N VAL A 42 -4.67 6.17 1.78
CA VAL A 42 -4.81 4.72 1.56
C VAL A 42 -6.25 4.31 1.88
N PRO A 43 -6.99 3.70 0.93
CA PRO A 43 -8.36 3.29 1.18
C PRO A 43 -8.38 2.05 2.11
N PRO A 44 -9.43 1.86 2.92
CA PRO A 44 -9.49 0.77 3.90
C PRO A 44 -9.20 -0.65 3.35
N PRO A 45 -9.65 -1.03 2.13
CA PRO A 45 -9.33 -2.34 1.55
C PRO A 45 -7.83 -2.57 1.28
N LEU A 46 -7.03 -1.50 1.20
CA LEU A 46 -5.60 -1.54 0.89
C LEU A 46 -4.71 -1.30 2.12
N GLU A 47 -5.28 -1.04 3.30
CA GLU A 47 -4.49 -0.88 4.54
C GLU A 47 -3.64 -2.11 4.87
N ALA A 48 -4.09 -3.30 4.48
CA ALA A 48 -3.33 -4.54 4.67
C ALA A 48 -1.99 -4.58 3.91
N VAL A 49 -1.80 -3.73 2.89
CA VAL A 49 -0.57 -3.62 2.10
C VAL A 49 0.50 -2.80 2.81
N VAL A 50 0.11 -1.85 3.67
CA VAL A 50 1.04 -0.87 4.26
C VAL A 50 2.08 -1.54 5.14
N LEU A 51 1.66 -2.42 6.05
CA LEU A 51 2.57 -3.11 6.98
C LEU A 51 3.63 -3.95 6.27
N PRO A 52 3.29 -4.92 5.39
CA PRO A 52 4.29 -5.80 4.79
C PRO A 52 5.26 -5.02 3.88
N VAL A 53 4.80 -4.00 3.15
CA VAL A 53 5.67 -3.14 2.34
C VAL A 53 6.61 -2.32 3.22
N THR A 54 6.10 -1.73 4.31
CA THR A 54 6.93 -0.98 5.27
C THR A 54 8.00 -1.87 5.89
N LEU A 55 7.63 -3.09 6.29
CA LEU A 55 8.55 -4.09 6.83
C LEU A 55 9.62 -4.49 5.82
N ALA A 56 9.24 -4.76 4.57
CA ALA A 56 10.19 -5.12 3.51
C ALA A 56 11.21 -4.00 3.26
N ARG A 57 10.76 -2.74 3.23
CA ARG A 57 11.64 -1.56 3.09
C ARG A 57 12.59 -1.40 4.26
N PHE A 58 12.09 -1.59 5.48
CA PHE A 58 12.91 -1.53 6.69
C PHE A 58 14.01 -2.60 6.67
N ASN A 59 13.65 -3.85 6.34
CA ASN A 59 14.61 -4.94 6.24
C ASN A 59 15.64 -4.70 5.11
N ARG A 60 15.23 -4.12 3.98
CA ARG A 60 16.17 -3.73 2.90
C ARG A 60 17.18 -2.70 3.38
N LEU A 61 16.72 -1.64 4.04
CA LEU A 61 17.58 -0.56 4.54
C LEU A 61 18.64 -1.08 5.53
N GLY A 62 18.28 -2.03 6.40
CA GLY A 62 19.23 -2.68 7.31
C GLY A 62 20.26 -3.58 6.60
N ASN A 63 19.95 -4.09 5.41
CA ASN A 63 20.80 -4.99 4.63
C ASN A 63 21.67 -4.27 3.58
N GLU A 64 21.49 -2.97 3.35
CA GLU A 64 22.30 -2.19 2.38
C GLU A 64 23.80 -2.11 2.78
N GLY A 65 24.12 -2.33 4.06
CA GLY A 65 25.49 -2.46 4.56
C GLY A 65 26.10 -3.88 4.47
N MET A 66 25.33 -4.90 4.09
CA MET A 66 25.77 -6.30 3.93
C MET A 66 26.17 -6.65 2.47
N GLN A 67 26.65 -5.66 1.71
CA GLN A 67 27.18 -5.83 0.36
C GLN A 67 28.56 -6.53 0.39
N SER A 68 28.61 -7.83 0.65
CA SER A 68 29.60 -8.80 0.11
C SER A 68 29.53 -10.15 0.82
N TYR A 69 28.47 -10.92 0.57
CA TYR A 69 28.61 -12.38 0.61
C TYR A 69 28.03 -12.94 -0.68
N SER A 70 28.89 -12.97 -1.71
CA SER A 70 28.63 -13.78 -2.90
C SER A 70 28.72 -15.23 -2.45
N GLN A 71 27.57 -15.83 -2.14
CA GLN A 71 27.47 -17.29 -2.04
C GLN A 71 27.13 -17.80 -3.44
N GLU A 72 27.97 -18.71 -3.91
CA GLU A 72 27.99 -19.27 -5.25
C GLU A 72 26.60 -19.74 -5.71
N GLY A 73 26.11 -19.19 -6.83
CA GLY A 73 25.24 -19.92 -7.75
C GLY A 73 23.72 -19.67 -7.73
N GLU A 74 23.16 -18.91 -6.79
CA GLU A 74 21.72 -18.58 -6.82
C GLU A 74 21.48 -17.12 -7.19
N SER A 75 20.91 -16.88 -8.38
CA SER A 75 20.44 -15.57 -8.80
C SER A 75 19.17 -15.21 -8.03
N ILE A 76 19.29 -14.42 -6.97
CA ILE A 76 18.13 -13.80 -6.31
C ILE A 76 17.57 -12.73 -7.24
N THR A 77 16.37 -12.95 -7.79
CA THR A 77 15.64 -11.92 -8.53
C THR A 77 14.87 -11.08 -7.53
N TYR A 78 15.29 -9.83 -7.33
CA TYR A 78 14.54 -8.87 -6.54
C TYR A 78 13.34 -8.34 -7.34
N PRO A 79 12.17 -8.13 -6.72
CA PRO A 79 11.04 -7.50 -7.38
C PRO A 79 11.41 -6.08 -7.84
N ALA A 80 10.81 -5.64 -8.95
CA ALA A 80 11.07 -4.32 -9.52
C ALA A 80 10.43 -3.22 -8.68
N SER A 81 9.37 -3.55 -7.94
CA SER A 81 8.70 -2.67 -6.99
C SER A 81 8.32 -3.42 -5.72
N ASP A 82 8.35 -2.73 -4.58
CA ASP A 82 7.87 -3.27 -3.30
C ASP A 82 6.36 -3.61 -3.33
N PHE A 83 5.65 -3.18 -4.38
CA PHE A 83 4.21 -3.41 -4.57
C PHE A 83 3.86 -4.57 -5.52
N ASP A 84 4.84 -5.25 -6.12
CA ASP A 84 4.60 -6.25 -7.17
C ASP A 84 3.69 -7.40 -6.72
N GLU A 85 3.83 -7.85 -5.47
CA GLU A 85 2.98 -8.89 -4.87
C GLU A 85 1.50 -8.44 -4.73
N TYR A 86 1.26 -7.12 -4.67
CA TYR A 86 -0.04 -6.51 -4.41
C TYR A 86 -0.72 -5.98 -5.67
N THR A 87 -0.12 -6.13 -6.85
CA THR A 87 -0.65 -5.64 -8.12
C THR A 87 -2.11 -6.08 -8.32
N ASN A 88 -2.43 -7.37 -8.11
CA ASN A 88 -3.79 -7.89 -8.28
C ASN A 88 -4.83 -7.18 -7.40
N VAL A 89 -4.50 -6.87 -6.14
CA VAL A 89 -5.44 -6.22 -5.21
C VAL A 89 -5.60 -4.74 -5.51
N ILE A 90 -4.50 -4.07 -5.91
CA ILE A 90 -4.50 -2.66 -6.33
C ILE A 90 -5.33 -2.49 -7.61
N GLU A 91 -5.12 -3.35 -8.61
CA GLU A 91 -5.87 -3.35 -9.85
C GLU A 91 -7.36 -3.63 -9.63
N ARG A 92 -7.69 -4.60 -8.76
CA ARG A 92 -9.09 -4.86 -8.39
C ARG A 92 -9.75 -3.62 -7.81
N TYR A 93 -9.11 -2.96 -6.84
CA TYR A 93 -9.64 -1.71 -6.26
C TYR A 93 -9.90 -0.65 -7.34
N ASN A 94 -8.93 -0.42 -8.22
CA ASN A 94 -9.06 0.55 -9.31
C ASN A 94 -10.20 0.19 -10.28
N SER A 95 -10.40 -1.10 -10.57
CA SER A 95 -11.46 -1.58 -11.46
C SER A 95 -12.86 -1.38 -10.87
N GLU A 96 -13.03 -1.64 -9.57
CA GLU A 96 -14.28 -1.47 -8.83
C GLU A 96 -14.63 0.02 -8.75
N LYS A 97 -13.66 0.85 -8.34
CA LYS A 97 -13.79 2.32 -8.29
C LYS A 97 -14.25 2.91 -9.62
N ASN A 98 -13.63 2.49 -10.72
CA ASN A 98 -13.96 2.98 -12.05
C ASN A 98 -15.34 2.48 -12.54
N SER A 99 -15.76 1.30 -12.11
CA SER A 99 -17.08 0.74 -12.44
C SER A 99 -18.21 1.52 -11.74
N GLU A 100 -17.98 1.96 -10.50
CA GLU A 100 -18.92 2.80 -9.76
C GLU A 100 -19.07 4.19 -10.40
N LYS A 101 -17.96 4.83 -10.81
CA LYS A 101 -18.01 6.13 -11.52
C LYS A 101 -18.82 6.08 -12.82
N LYS A 102 -18.88 4.92 -13.49
CA LYS A 102 -19.62 4.72 -14.75
C LYS A 102 -21.12 4.44 -14.56
N ARG A 103 -21.57 4.08 -13.35
CA ARG A 103 -22.99 3.88 -13.05
C ARG A 103 -23.69 5.24 -12.89
N GLY A 104 -23.98 5.89 -14.02
CA GLY A 104 -24.73 7.14 -14.07
C GLY A 104 -26.06 7.04 -13.33
N LYS A 105 -26.35 8.04 -12.50
CA LYS A 105 -27.58 8.13 -11.71
C LYS A 105 -28.76 8.42 -12.66
N ILE A 106 -29.60 7.43 -12.94
CA ILE A 106 -30.85 7.65 -13.69
C ILE A 106 -31.82 8.40 -12.76
N VAL A 107 -32.11 9.66 -13.09
CA VAL A 107 -33.14 10.47 -12.41
C VAL A 107 -34.40 10.42 -13.25
N PHE A 108 -35.47 9.85 -12.70
CA PHE A 108 -36.79 9.90 -13.31
C PHE A 108 -37.47 11.20 -12.89
N PHE A 109 -37.79 12.07 -13.85
CA PHE A 109 -38.67 13.20 -13.64
C PHE A 109 -40.09 12.74 -13.95
N THR A 110 -40.94 12.62 -12.91
CA THR A 110 -42.38 12.51 -13.09
C THR A 110 -42.94 13.90 -13.32
N GLU A 111 -43.35 14.16 -14.56
CA GLU A 111 -44.12 15.33 -14.92
C GLU A 111 -45.56 15.09 -14.48
N ASP A 112 -45.96 15.66 -13.33
CA ASP A 112 -47.37 15.71 -12.93
C ASP A 112 -48.08 16.60 -13.95
N LYS A 113 -48.71 15.97 -14.93
CA LYS A 113 -49.62 16.64 -15.85
C LYS A 113 -50.79 17.16 -15.02
N ALA A 114 -50.86 18.49 -14.97
CA ALA A 114 -52.05 19.24 -14.62
C ALA A 114 -53.29 18.57 -15.23
N GLY A 115 -54.20 18.15 -14.35
CA GLY A 115 -55.53 17.68 -14.69
C GLY A 115 -56.55 18.62 -14.06
N ALA A 116 -57.09 19.49 -14.92
CA ALA A 116 -58.40 20.16 -14.92
C ALA A 116 -59.06 20.53 -13.56
#